data_AF-A0A511XJQ1-F1
#
_entry.id   AF-A0A511XJQ1-F1
#
_cell.length_a   1.000
_cell.length_b   1.000
_cell.length_c   1.000
_cell.angle_alpha   90.00
_cell.angle_beta   90.00
_cell.angle_gamma   90.00
#
_symmetry.space_group_name_H-M   'P 1'
#
loop_
_entity.id
_entity.type
_entity.pdbx_description
1 polymer ?
#
loop_
_entity_poly.entity_id
_entity_poly.type
_entity_poly.pdbx_seq_one_letter_code
_entity_poly.pdbx_strand_id
1 'polypeptide(L)'
;MNIIVKHTIPSDAPSISPDLSAVIDVMQSGCALTARELTPSRVLEAREIVASGARMTEAAGPLIVSAWLKKLAPLVRNAPSSSAEASGYARMATEICGDLPAGAFTEEGRKAWVRQGEKGTWWPSIAELYAHLNRFGEPLRRQVIGARRIVEMAQRKPGAPSRQKPTDEEKAAVRAGLDELHAERRAREEDERKIREHGAWMPDDCTGLTGVALSEGLRRHLPELSGDRLEVTRRRIEAIEAATTMAAALLGSVPSVGQPGSVCDVMHTCCEDA
;
A
#
# COMPACT_ATOMS: atom_id res chain seq x y z
N MET A 1 21.56 4.57 8.63
CA MET A 1 22.36 3.33 8.53
C MET A 1 21.52 2.35 7.70
N ASN A 2 21.75 2.27 6.39
CA ASN A 2 20.95 1.41 5.51
C ASN A 2 21.33 -0.05 5.77
N ILE A 3 20.46 -0.78 6.45
CA ILE A 3 20.56 -2.24 6.55
C ILE A 3 20.24 -2.76 5.15
N ILE A 4 21.27 -3.12 4.38
CA ILE A 4 21.11 -3.95 3.19
C ILE A 4 20.54 -5.26 3.68
N VAL A 5 19.22 -5.43 3.56
CA VAL A 5 18.56 -6.71 3.80
C VAL A 5 19.08 -7.64 2.71
N LYS A 6 20.12 -8.42 3.04
CA LYS A 6 20.52 -9.55 2.19
C LYS A 6 19.33 -10.48 2.13
N HIS A 7 18.69 -10.53 0.97
CA HIS A 7 17.57 -11.43 0.74
C HIS A 7 18.14 -12.84 0.74
N THR A 8 17.75 -13.65 1.73
CA THR A 8 18.23 -15.02 1.85
C THR A 8 17.37 -15.91 0.97
N ILE A 9 17.96 -16.42 -0.10
CA ILE A 9 17.33 -17.43 -0.93
C ILE A 9 17.48 -18.79 -0.21
N PRO A 10 16.43 -19.62 -0.12
CA PRO A 10 16.54 -20.98 0.42
C PRO A 10 17.64 -21.79 -0.26
N SER A 11 18.35 -22.63 0.50
CA SER A 11 19.44 -23.45 -0.06
C SER A 11 18.97 -24.45 -1.13
N ASP A 12 17.70 -24.83 -1.08
CA ASP A 12 17.06 -25.76 -2.03
C ASP A 12 16.48 -25.04 -3.25
N ALA A 13 16.56 -23.71 -3.30
CA ALA A 13 16.11 -22.95 -4.46
C ALA A 13 17.05 -23.15 -5.65
N PRO A 14 16.53 -23.06 -6.89
CA PRO A 14 17.39 -23.08 -8.07
C PRO A 14 18.49 -22.02 -8.00
N SER A 15 19.73 -22.48 -8.18
CA SER A 15 20.90 -21.59 -8.28
C SER A 15 20.82 -20.83 -9.60
N ILE A 16 20.63 -19.51 -9.51
CA ILE A 16 20.66 -18.59 -10.65
C ILE A 16 22.06 -18.00 -10.80
N SER A 17 22.54 -17.95 -12.04
CA SER A 17 23.80 -17.31 -12.39
C SER A 17 23.71 -15.79 -12.15
N PRO A 18 24.82 -15.13 -11.77
CA PRO A 18 24.86 -13.68 -11.62
C PRO A 18 24.39 -12.94 -12.88
N ASP A 19 24.73 -13.48 -14.05
CA ASP A 19 24.38 -12.93 -15.36
C ASP A 19 22.86 -12.97 -15.60
N LEU A 20 22.20 -14.10 -15.34
CA LEU A 20 20.75 -14.22 -15.51
C LEU A 20 20.01 -13.39 -14.46
N SER A 21 20.53 -13.33 -13.22
CA SER A 21 19.97 -12.47 -12.17
C SER A 21 19.99 -11.00 -12.59
N ALA A 22 21.12 -10.51 -13.11
CA ALA A 22 21.23 -9.13 -13.57
C ALA A 22 20.24 -8.79 -14.69
N VAL A 23 20.02 -9.73 -15.63
CA VAL A 23 19.02 -9.56 -16.71
C VAL A 23 17.60 -9.49 -16.13
N ILE A 24 17.27 -10.34 -15.15
CA ILE A 24 15.97 -10.32 -14.48
C ILE A 24 15.76 -8.99 -13.73
N ASP A 25 16.78 -8.50 -13.02
CA ASP A 25 16.71 -7.25 -12.26
C ASP A 25 16.50 -6.03 -13.18
N VAL A 26 17.22 -5.98 -14.31
CA VAL A 26 17.04 -4.93 -15.34
C VAL A 26 15.62 -4.96 -15.89
N MET A 27 15.10 -6.15 -16.22
CA MET A 27 13.75 -6.32 -16.73
C MET A 27 12.67 -5.92 -15.70
N GLN A 28 12.87 -6.24 -14.42
CA GLN A 28 11.96 -5.86 -13.34
C GLN A 28 11.97 -4.36 -13.06
N SER A 29 13.09 -3.69 -13.35
CA SER A 29 13.22 -2.24 -13.29
C SER A 29 12.51 -1.50 -14.44
N GLY A 30 11.82 -2.23 -15.34
CA GLY A 30 11.05 -1.67 -16.44
C GLY A 30 11.84 -1.45 -17.73
N CYS A 31 13.12 -1.82 -17.77
CA CYS A 31 13.93 -1.72 -18.97
C CYS A 31 13.52 -2.77 -20.01
N ALA A 32 13.44 -2.36 -21.27
CA ALA A 32 13.14 -3.27 -22.36
C ALA A 32 14.36 -4.14 -22.67
N LEU A 33 14.18 -5.46 -22.61
CA LEU A 33 15.20 -6.40 -23.06
C LEU A 33 15.26 -6.45 -24.59
N THR A 34 16.48 -6.45 -25.10
CA THR A 34 16.84 -6.61 -26.50
C THR A 34 17.09 -8.09 -26.84
N ALA A 35 17.02 -8.45 -28.12
CA ALA A 35 17.29 -9.81 -28.58
C ALA A 35 18.71 -10.31 -28.22
N ARG A 36 19.68 -9.39 -28.04
CA ARG A 36 21.06 -9.73 -27.65
C ARG A 36 21.16 -10.24 -26.21
N GLU A 37 20.22 -9.84 -25.35
CA GLU A 37 20.22 -10.25 -23.94
C GLU A 37 19.64 -11.66 -23.74
N LEU A 38 18.85 -12.15 -24.71
CA LEU A 38 18.24 -13.48 -24.74
C LEU A 38 19.16 -14.53 -25.40
N THR A 39 20.36 -14.74 -24.83
CA THR A 39 21.27 -15.77 -25.34
C THR A 39 20.72 -17.19 -25.12
N PRO A 40 21.06 -18.17 -25.96
CA PRO A 40 20.59 -19.56 -25.78
C PRO A 40 20.94 -20.15 -24.40
N SER A 41 22.10 -19.81 -23.85
CA SER A 41 22.52 -20.24 -22.51
C SER A 41 21.60 -19.71 -21.41
N ARG A 42 21.26 -18.41 -21.45
CA ARG A 42 20.34 -17.78 -20.48
C ARG A 42 18.92 -18.32 -20.59
N VAL A 43 18.47 -18.61 -21.82
CA VAL A 43 17.16 -19.21 -22.04
C VAL A 43 17.10 -20.63 -21.51
N LEU A 44 18.17 -21.43 -21.69
CA LEU A 44 18.25 -22.77 -21.14
C LEU A 44 18.22 -22.75 -19.61
N GLU A 45 19.06 -21.92 -18.99
CA GLU A 45 19.09 -21.73 -17.54
C GLU A 45 17.73 -21.26 -17.01
N ALA A 46 17.08 -20.30 -17.67
CA ALA A 46 15.75 -19.84 -17.30
C ALA A 46 14.70 -20.95 -17.35
N ARG A 47 14.79 -21.89 -18.32
CA ARG A 47 13.90 -23.07 -18.37
C ARG A 47 14.13 -23.99 -17.19
N GLU A 48 15.38 -24.22 -16.80
CA GLU A 48 15.73 -25.04 -15.63
C GLU A 48 15.19 -24.41 -14.34
N ILE A 49 15.33 -23.10 -14.17
CA ILE A 49 14.79 -22.36 -13.01
C ILE A 49 13.26 -22.47 -12.97
N VAL A 50 12.58 -22.32 -14.10
CA VAL A 50 11.11 -22.47 -14.16
C VAL A 50 10.71 -23.89 -13.80
N ALA A 51 11.39 -24.90 -14.32
CA ALA A 51 11.05 -26.31 -14.08
C ALA A 51 11.29 -26.73 -12.61
N SER A 52 12.41 -26.31 -12.03
CA SER A 52 12.79 -26.63 -10.65
C SER A 52 12.04 -25.78 -9.61
N GLY A 53 11.80 -24.50 -9.91
CA GLY A 53 11.14 -23.53 -9.02
C GLY A 53 9.61 -23.56 -9.05
N ALA A 54 8.98 -24.27 -9.99
CA ALA A 54 7.51 -24.31 -10.12
C ALA A 54 6.83 -24.72 -8.80
N ARG A 55 7.21 -25.85 -8.21
CA ARG A 55 6.62 -26.33 -6.96
C ARG A 55 6.91 -25.42 -5.77
N MET A 56 8.07 -24.76 -5.77
CA MET A 56 8.45 -23.88 -4.65
C MET A 56 7.69 -22.55 -4.67
N THR A 57 7.18 -22.15 -5.84
CA THR A 57 6.43 -20.89 -6.04
C THR A 57 4.92 -21.04 -5.92
N GLU A 58 4.43 -22.27 -5.82
CA GLU A 58 3.03 -22.53 -5.48
C GLU A 58 2.71 -22.01 -4.07
N ALA A 59 1.45 -21.58 -3.88
CA ALA A 59 0.93 -21.12 -2.61
C ALA A 59 1.10 -22.20 -1.52
N ALA A 60 1.54 -21.80 -0.33
CA ALA A 60 1.75 -22.72 0.77
C ALA A 60 0.41 -23.26 1.31
N GLY A 61 0.15 -24.55 1.09
CA GLY A 61 -1.03 -25.20 1.62
C GLY A 61 -1.01 -25.34 3.16
N PRO A 62 -2.17 -25.60 3.79
CA PRO A 62 -2.31 -25.69 5.26
C PRO A 62 -1.33 -26.66 5.93
N LEU A 63 -1.01 -27.77 5.25
CA LEU A 63 -0.08 -28.78 5.74
C LEU A 63 1.36 -28.25 5.87
N ILE A 64 1.81 -27.44 4.91
CA ILE A 64 3.16 -26.86 4.91
C ILE A 64 3.28 -25.85 6.05
N VAL A 65 2.29 -24.96 6.17
CA VAL A 65 2.22 -23.95 7.24
C VAL A 65 2.21 -24.61 8.61
N SER A 66 1.32 -25.59 8.81
CA SER A 66 1.19 -26.31 10.08
C SER A 66 2.46 -27.09 10.44
N ALA A 67 3.08 -27.78 9.46
CA ALA A 67 4.31 -28.52 9.68
C ALA A 67 5.48 -27.59 10.04
N TRP A 68 5.54 -26.42 9.42
CA TRP A 68 6.56 -25.42 9.72
C TRP A 68 6.40 -24.87 11.14
N LEU A 69 5.18 -24.47 11.53
CA LEU A 69 4.85 -23.97 12.87
C LEU A 69 5.11 -25.02 13.96
N LYS A 70 4.73 -26.29 13.71
CA LYS A 70 5.01 -27.40 14.62
C LYS A 70 6.51 -27.57 14.88
N LYS A 71 7.35 -27.36 13.87
CA LYS A 71 8.82 -27.42 14.01
C LYS A 71 9.41 -26.18 14.66
N LEU A 72 8.71 -25.04 14.65
CA LEU A 72 9.13 -23.82 15.34
C LEU A 72 8.83 -23.87 16.85
N ALA A 73 7.70 -24.48 17.23
CA ALA A 73 7.21 -24.52 18.62
C ALA A 73 8.25 -24.91 19.69
N PRO A 74 9.09 -25.95 19.50
CA PRO A 74 10.08 -26.30 20.52
C PRO A 74 11.28 -25.34 20.61
N LEU A 75 11.39 -24.36 19.70
CA LEU A 75 12.54 -23.46 19.62
C LEU A 75 12.27 -22.07 20.22
N VAL A 76 11.04 -21.80 20.63
CA VAL A 76 10.58 -20.48 21.10
C VAL A 76 9.74 -20.60 22.36
N ARG A 77 9.57 -19.49 23.06
CA ARG A 77 8.73 -19.34 24.25
C ARG A 77 7.30 -18.95 23.87
N ASN A 78 6.35 -19.24 24.77
CA ASN A 78 4.93 -18.95 24.59
C ASN A 78 4.31 -19.58 23.33
N ALA A 79 4.85 -20.71 22.88
CA ALA A 79 4.18 -21.49 21.84
C ALA A 79 2.82 -22.01 22.35
N PRO A 80 1.83 -22.20 21.45
CA PRO A 80 0.54 -22.79 21.79
C PRO A 80 0.69 -24.05 22.64
N SER A 81 0.00 -24.09 23.77
CA SER A 81 0.16 -25.14 24.79
C SER A 81 -0.82 -26.29 24.58
N SER A 82 -1.96 -26.00 23.92
CA SER A 82 -2.99 -26.98 23.59
C SER A 82 -3.07 -27.25 22.09
N SER A 83 -3.57 -28.44 21.73
CA SER A 83 -3.83 -28.79 20.33
C SER A 83 -4.87 -27.87 19.68
N ALA A 84 -5.84 -27.37 20.45
CA ALA A 84 -6.86 -26.44 19.97
C ALA A 84 -6.26 -25.07 19.62
N GLU A 85 -5.42 -24.51 20.50
CA GLU A 85 -4.70 -23.26 20.25
C GLU A 85 -3.78 -23.37 19.03
N ALA A 86 -3.01 -24.47 18.95
CA ALA A 86 -2.11 -24.71 17.82
C ALA A 86 -2.86 -24.80 16.49
N SER A 87 -4.02 -25.49 16.48
CA SER A 87 -4.85 -25.63 15.29
C SER A 87 -5.53 -24.32 14.89
N GLY A 88 -6.01 -23.54 15.87
CA GLY A 88 -6.57 -22.21 15.65
C GLY A 88 -5.54 -21.25 15.05
N TYR A 89 -4.33 -21.22 15.62
CA TYR A 89 -3.23 -20.42 15.11
C TYR A 89 -2.82 -20.86 13.70
N ALA A 90 -2.67 -22.16 13.45
CA ALA A 90 -2.31 -22.67 12.12
C ALA A 90 -3.35 -22.31 11.05
N ARG A 91 -4.64 -22.28 11.40
CA ARG A 91 -5.71 -21.81 10.50
C ARG A 91 -5.53 -20.33 10.16
N MET A 92 -5.36 -19.47 11.16
CA MET A 92 -5.12 -18.04 10.94
C MET A 92 -3.84 -17.78 10.13
N ALA A 93 -2.76 -18.52 10.44
CA ALA A 93 -1.51 -18.41 9.70
C ALA A 93 -1.66 -18.86 8.25
N THR A 94 -2.46 -19.89 7.98
CA THR A 94 -2.75 -20.33 6.60
C THR A 94 -3.57 -19.29 5.84
N GLU A 95 -4.55 -18.67 6.50
CA GLU A 95 -5.37 -17.62 5.90
C GLU A 95 -4.53 -16.40 5.48
N ILE A 96 -3.61 -15.97 6.34
CA ILE A 96 -2.83 -14.74 6.11
C ILE A 96 -1.52 -14.99 5.35
N CYS A 97 -0.88 -16.14 5.54
CA CYS A 97 0.43 -16.45 4.94
C CYS A 97 0.36 -17.53 3.85
N GLY A 98 -0.82 -18.08 3.54
CA GLY A 98 -0.97 -19.15 2.56
C GLY A 98 -0.73 -18.71 1.12
N ASP A 99 -0.82 -17.41 0.83
CA ASP A 99 -0.46 -16.80 -0.45
C ASP A 99 1.06 -16.75 -0.69
N LEU A 100 1.86 -16.92 0.38
CA LEU A 100 3.30 -16.99 0.27
C LEU A 100 3.72 -18.30 -0.41
N PRO A 101 4.81 -18.27 -1.18
CA PRO A 101 5.38 -19.47 -1.79
C PRO A 101 5.66 -20.57 -0.76
N ALA A 102 5.39 -21.83 -1.10
CA ALA A 102 5.79 -22.98 -0.30
C ALA A 102 7.30 -22.96 0.06
N GLY A 103 8.13 -22.48 -0.87
CA GLY A 103 9.56 -22.27 -0.67
C GLY A 103 9.93 -21.20 0.36
N ALA A 104 8.98 -20.41 0.88
CA ALA A 104 9.22 -19.52 2.01
C ALA A 104 9.27 -20.29 3.35
N PHE A 105 8.60 -21.44 3.44
CA PHE A 105 8.46 -22.23 4.67
C PHE A 105 9.60 -23.24 4.82
N THR A 106 10.82 -22.75 4.91
CA THR A 106 12.04 -23.58 4.92
C THR A 106 12.64 -23.75 6.31
N GLU A 107 13.61 -24.66 6.42
CA GLU A 107 14.40 -24.82 7.64
C GLU A 107 15.28 -23.59 7.91
N GLU A 108 15.87 -23.01 6.87
CA GLU A 108 16.66 -21.78 6.92
C GLU A 108 15.81 -20.63 7.46
N GLY A 109 14.55 -20.54 7.03
CA GLY A 109 13.58 -19.61 7.58
C GLY A 109 13.38 -19.77 9.09
N ARG A 110 13.24 -21.01 9.58
CA ARG A 110 13.14 -21.26 11.05
C ARG A 110 14.43 -20.88 11.77
N LYS A 111 15.59 -21.29 11.26
CA LYS A 111 16.89 -20.95 11.85
C LYS A 111 17.09 -19.44 11.91
N ALA A 112 16.69 -18.74 10.85
CA ALA A 112 16.75 -17.29 10.78
C ALA A 112 15.81 -16.63 11.80
N TRP A 113 14.62 -17.19 12.04
CA TRP A 113 13.72 -16.71 13.11
C TRP A 113 14.40 -16.75 14.48
N VAL A 114 14.91 -17.91 14.87
CA VAL A 114 15.53 -18.11 16.19
C VAL A 114 16.79 -17.24 16.38
N ARG A 115 17.45 -16.86 15.28
CA ARG A 115 18.66 -16.01 15.30
C ARG A 115 18.36 -14.50 15.35
N GLN A 116 17.10 -14.06 15.42
CA GLN A 116 16.73 -12.63 15.49
C GLN A 116 17.00 -11.98 16.87
N GLY A 117 17.74 -12.64 17.76
CA GLY A 117 17.98 -12.17 19.12
C GLY A 117 16.72 -12.28 19.98
N GLU A 118 16.38 -11.21 20.70
CA GLU A 118 15.23 -11.20 21.62
C GLU A 118 13.90 -11.55 20.93
N LYS A 119 13.66 -11.01 19.73
CA LYS A 119 12.44 -11.31 18.95
C LYS A 119 12.30 -12.78 18.59
N GLY A 120 13.42 -13.42 18.25
CA GLY A 120 13.48 -14.84 17.88
C GLY A 120 13.18 -15.80 19.02
N THR A 121 13.12 -15.29 20.26
CA THR A 121 12.86 -16.09 21.46
C THR A 121 11.35 -16.33 21.67
N TRP A 122 10.48 -15.52 21.07
CA TRP A 122 9.04 -15.59 21.30
C TRP A 122 8.29 -16.20 20.11
N TRP A 123 7.13 -16.80 20.38
CA TRP A 123 6.21 -17.23 19.35
C TRP A 123 5.76 -16.04 18.49
N PRO A 124 5.84 -16.13 17.15
CA PRO A 124 5.53 -15.00 16.28
C PRO A 124 4.07 -14.56 16.40
N SER A 125 3.81 -13.27 16.30
CA SER A 125 2.51 -12.81 15.82
C SER A 125 2.33 -13.14 14.33
N ILE A 126 1.09 -13.17 13.84
CA ILE A 126 0.81 -13.48 12.42
C ILE A 126 1.47 -12.47 11.48
N ALA A 127 1.47 -11.18 11.85
CA ALA A 127 2.10 -10.13 11.06
C ALA A 127 3.64 -10.30 10.99
N GLU A 128 4.28 -10.67 12.11
CA GLU A 128 5.72 -10.94 12.13
C GLU A 128 6.07 -12.18 11.33
N LEU A 129 5.23 -13.23 11.41
CA LEU A 129 5.39 -14.44 10.63
C LEU A 129 5.37 -14.12 9.13
N TYR A 130 4.36 -13.37 8.67
CA TYR A 130 4.27 -12.94 7.27
C TYR A 130 5.51 -12.14 6.84
N ALA A 131 5.86 -11.09 7.60
CA ALA A 131 6.98 -10.23 7.28
C ALA A 131 8.32 -10.98 7.25
N HIS A 132 8.49 -11.99 8.11
CA HIS A 132 9.66 -12.85 8.14
C HIS A 132 9.73 -13.77 6.91
N LEU A 133 8.65 -14.51 6.64
CA LEU A 133 8.60 -15.49 5.55
C LEU A 133 8.65 -14.82 4.17
N ASN A 134 8.05 -13.64 4.02
CA ASN A 134 8.04 -12.90 2.75
C ASN A 134 9.47 -12.59 2.24
N ARG A 135 10.45 -12.42 3.15
CA ARG A 135 11.87 -12.19 2.78
C ARG A 135 12.49 -13.36 2.02
N PHE A 136 11.95 -14.56 2.20
CA PHE A 136 12.40 -15.79 1.52
C PHE A 136 11.54 -16.06 0.27
N GLY A 137 10.23 -15.82 0.35
CA GLY A 137 9.30 -16.06 -0.74
C GLY A 137 9.44 -15.07 -1.90
N GLU A 138 9.61 -13.78 -1.62
CA GLU A 138 9.61 -12.74 -2.64
C GLU A 138 10.78 -12.83 -3.63
N PRO A 139 12.04 -13.07 -3.21
CA PRO A 139 13.15 -13.32 -4.13
C PRO A 139 12.89 -14.50 -5.07
N LEU A 140 12.39 -15.61 -4.51
CA LEU A 140 12.08 -16.82 -5.26
C LEU A 140 10.99 -16.55 -6.31
N ARG A 141 9.91 -15.85 -5.91
CA ARG A 141 8.84 -15.44 -6.81
C ARG A 141 9.38 -14.57 -7.95
N ARG A 142 10.18 -13.55 -7.62
CA ARG A 142 10.82 -12.66 -8.61
C ARG A 142 11.69 -13.43 -9.61
N GLN A 143 12.51 -14.35 -9.14
CA GLN A 143 13.38 -15.16 -9.98
C GLN A 143 12.59 -16.04 -10.94
N VAL A 144 11.60 -16.80 -10.45
CA VAL A 144 10.82 -17.70 -11.30
C VAL A 144 9.92 -16.93 -12.28
N ILE A 145 9.30 -15.82 -11.86
CA ILE A 145 8.53 -14.95 -12.76
C ILE A 145 9.45 -14.35 -13.83
N GLY A 146 10.63 -13.87 -13.43
CA GLY A 146 11.62 -13.32 -14.35
C GLY A 146 12.08 -14.35 -15.39
N ALA A 147 12.45 -15.53 -14.93
CA ALA A 147 12.86 -16.65 -15.78
C ALA A 147 11.73 -17.06 -16.73
N ARG A 148 10.48 -17.14 -16.26
CA ARG A 148 9.30 -17.44 -17.09
C ARG A 148 9.13 -16.42 -18.22
N ARG A 149 9.26 -15.13 -17.90
CA ARG A 149 9.16 -14.06 -18.90
C ARG A 149 10.29 -14.13 -19.93
N ILE A 150 11.52 -14.48 -19.53
CA ILE A 150 12.63 -14.72 -20.46
C ILE A 150 12.31 -15.88 -21.42
N VAL A 151 11.79 -16.99 -20.90
CA VAL A 151 11.38 -18.16 -21.71
C VAL A 151 10.28 -17.77 -22.70
N GLU A 152 9.25 -17.05 -22.24
CA GLU A 152 8.17 -16.56 -23.10
C GLU A 152 8.70 -15.63 -24.19
N MET A 153 9.58 -14.68 -23.85
CA MET A 153 10.20 -13.78 -24.81
C MET A 153 11.04 -14.52 -25.85
N ALA A 154 11.76 -15.56 -25.47
CA ALA A 154 12.53 -16.40 -26.39
C ALA A 154 11.66 -17.29 -27.29
N GLN A 155 10.45 -17.65 -26.83
CA GLN A 155 9.48 -18.42 -27.62
C GLN A 155 8.66 -17.56 -28.59
N ARG A 156 8.63 -16.23 -28.40
CA ARG A 156 7.98 -15.33 -29.36
C ARG A 156 8.72 -15.42 -30.70
N LYS A 157 8.04 -15.94 -31.71
CA LYS A 157 8.57 -16.01 -33.09
C LYS A 157 9.02 -14.61 -33.52
N PRO A 158 10.21 -14.46 -34.14
CA PRO A 158 10.56 -13.23 -34.84
C PRO A 158 9.52 -13.00 -35.95
N GLY A 159 8.66 -11.99 -35.77
CA GLY A 159 7.53 -11.69 -36.66
C GLY A 159 6.13 -11.80 -36.05
N ALA A 160 5.99 -12.18 -34.77
CA ALA A 160 4.74 -11.93 -34.04
C ALA A 160 4.46 -10.41 -34.10
N PRO A 161 3.21 -9.97 -34.37
CA PRO A 161 2.93 -8.56 -34.55
C PRO A 161 3.40 -7.81 -33.31
N SER A 162 4.46 -7.01 -33.49
CA SER A 162 4.81 -5.93 -32.57
C SER A 162 3.52 -5.22 -32.22
N ARG A 163 3.34 -4.83 -30.94
CA ARG A 163 2.30 -3.87 -30.55
C ARG A 163 2.24 -2.83 -31.66
N GLN A 164 1.08 -2.73 -32.34
CA GLN A 164 0.94 -1.79 -33.44
C GLN A 164 1.39 -0.44 -32.91
N LYS A 165 2.23 0.26 -33.69
CA LYS A 165 2.64 1.61 -33.29
C LYS A 165 1.34 2.38 -33.02
N PRO A 166 1.24 3.09 -31.88
CA PRO A 166 0.05 3.86 -31.59
C PRO A 166 -0.29 4.72 -32.80
N THR A 167 -1.52 4.61 -33.26
CA THR A 167 -2.07 5.44 -34.32
C THR A 167 -1.97 6.91 -33.89
N ASP A 168 -2.00 7.81 -34.87
CA ASP A 168 -1.96 9.24 -34.54
C ASP A 168 -3.22 9.68 -33.76
N GLU A 169 -4.33 8.97 -33.94
CA GLU A 169 -5.55 9.10 -33.16
C GLU A 169 -5.35 8.69 -31.68
N GLU A 170 -4.73 7.53 -31.42
CA GLU A 170 -4.40 7.11 -30.04
C GLU A 170 -3.43 8.09 -29.36
N LYS A 171 -2.45 8.63 -30.09
CA LYS A 171 -1.54 9.65 -29.55
C LYS A 171 -2.26 10.96 -29.24
N ALA A 172 -3.23 11.35 -30.08
CA ALA A 172 -4.04 12.54 -29.85
C ALA A 172 -4.95 12.36 -28.63
N ALA A 173 -5.58 11.20 -28.48
CA ALA A 173 -6.42 10.88 -27.32
C ALA A 173 -5.63 10.87 -26.01
N VAL A 174 -4.43 10.25 -25.99
CA VAL A 174 -3.55 10.27 -24.80
C VAL A 174 -3.12 11.69 -24.45
N ARG A 175 -2.80 12.52 -25.46
CA ARG A 175 -2.43 13.93 -25.22
C ARG A 175 -3.59 14.72 -24.64
N ALA A 176 -4.80 14.57 -25.20
CA ALA A 176 -6.00 15.23 -24.69
C ALA A 176 -6.28 14.82 -23.23
N GLY A 177 -6.19 13.53 -22.91
CA GLY A 177 -6.38 13.05 -21.52
C GLY A 177 -5.31 13.56 -20.55
N LEU A 178 -4.05 13.69 -20.98
CA LEU A 178 -3.00 14.30 -20.16
C LEU A 178 -3.22 15.80 -19.96
N ASP A 179 -3.67 16.50 -20.99
CA ASP A 179 -3.96 17.94 -20.91
C ASP A 179 -5.13 18.22 -19.96
N GLU A 180 -6.17 17.37 -19.99
CA GLU A 180 -7.29 17.39 -19.05
C GLU A 180 -6.83 17.16 -17.61
N LEU A 181 -6.06 16.10 -17.37
CA LEU A 181 -5.53 15.79 -16.03
C LEU A 181 -4.62 16.92 -15.51
N HIS A 182 -3.82 17.52 -16.37
CA HIS A 182 -3.01 18.69 -15.99
C HIS A 182 -3.88 19.92 -15.70
N ALA A 183 -4.97 20.13 -16.42
CA ALA A 183 -5.91 21.22 -16.15
C ALA A 183 -6.61 21.02 -14.81
N GLU A 184 -7.10 19.82 -14.51
CA GLU A 184 -7.70 19.47 -13.22
C GLU A 184 -6.72 19.68 -12.06
N ARG A 185 -5.46 19.26 -12.25
CA ARG A 185 -4.41 19.44 -11.25
C ARG A 185 -4.13 20.92 -10.97
N ARG A 186 -4.00 21.73 -12.03
CA ARG A 186 -3.82 23.19 -11.90
C ARG A 186 -5.00 23.84 -11.17
N ALA A 187 -6.23 23.46 -11.52
CA ALA A 187 -7.42 23.98 -10.86
C ALA A 187 -7.46 23.61 -9.36
N ARG A 188 -7.07 22.37 -9.01
CA ARG A 188 -6.96 21.95 -7.60
C ARG A 188 -5.89 22.73 -6.83
N GLU A 189 -4.71 22.87 -7.44
CA GLU A 189 -3.60 23.62 -6.83
C GLU A 189 -3.95 25.10 -6.63
N GLU A 190 -4.68 25.71 -7.57
CA GLU A 190 -5.22 27.06 -7.43
C GLU A 190 -6.28 27.15 -6.31
N ASP A 191 -7.20 26.19 -6.21
CA ASP A 191 -8.20 26.15 -5.15
C ASP A 191 -7.56 26.02 -3.76
N GLU A 192 -6.61 25.11 -3.62
CA GLU A 192 -5.83 24.93 -2.39
C GLU A 192 -5.04 26.18 -2.02
N ARG A 193 -4.49 26.90 -3.01
CA ARG A 193 -3.81 28.18 -2.78
C ARG A 193 -4.78 29.22 -2.22
N LYS A 194 -5.97 29.38 -2.82
CA LYS A 194 -7.01 30.31 -2.34
C LYS A 194 -7.42 30.00 -0.89
N ILE A 195 -7.64 28.72 -0.58
CA ILE A 195 -7.99 28.27 0.77
C ILE A 195 -6.86 28.55 1.75
N ARG A 196 -5.59 28.29 1.37
CA ARG A 196 -4.43 28.55 2.24
C ARG A 196 -4.28 30.03 2.55
N GLU A 197 -4.47 30.89 1.56
CA GLU A 197 -4.28 32.35 1.69
C GLU A 197 -5.46 33.06 2.37
N HIS A 198 -6.68 32.56 2.22
CA HIS A 198 -7.89 33.26 2.66
C HIS A 198 -8.80 32.46 3.61
N GLY A 199 -8.61 31.14 3.73
CA GLY A 199 -9.49 30.28 4.52
C GLY A 199 -9.47 30.58 6.02
N ALA A 200 -8.34 31.06 6.54
CA ALA A 200 -8.19 31.47 7.94
C ALA A 200 -8.62 32.92 8.21
N TRP A 201 -8.97 33.70 7.19
CA TRP A 201 -9.40 35.08 7.39
C TRP A 201 -10.68 35.13 8.22
N MET A 202 -10.72 36.04 9.19
CA MET A 202 -11.84 36.26 10.11
C MET A 202 -11.85 37.73 10.55
N PRO A 203 -13.00 38.42 10.46
CA PRO A 203 -13.18 39.73 11.08
C PRO A 203 -13.09 39.65 12.61
N ASP A 204 -12.57 40.69 13.25
CA ASP A 204 -12.38 40.73 14.71
C ASP A 204 -13.70 40.54 15.48
N ASP A 205 -14.79 41.14 15.01
CA ASP A 205 -16.14 41.04 15.59
C ASP A 205 -16.80 39.65 15.40
N CYS A 206 -16.21 38.81 14.54
CA CYS A 206 -16.63 37.42 14.33
C CYS A 206 -15.82 36.42 15.17
N THR A 207 -14.80 36.89 15.90
CA THR A 207 -13.94 36.03 16.72
C THR A 207 -14.75 35.35 17.81
N GLY A 208 -14.68 34.01 17.87
CA GLY A 208 -15.40 33.20 18.87
C GLY A 208 -16.86 32.89 18.53
N LEU A 209 -17.39 33.40 17.40
CA LEU A 209 -18.70 32.99 16.90
C LEU A 209 -18.62 31.60 16.26
N THR A 210 -19.71 30.83 16.37
CA THR A 210 -19.86 29.51 15.72
C THR A 210 -21.26 29.36 15.09
N GLY A 211 -21.44 28.35 14.25
CA GLY A 211 -22.75 28.01 13.64
C GLY A 211 -23.42 29.18 12.93
N VAL A 212 -24.73 29.34 13.14
CA VAL A 212 -25.55 30.41 12.52
C VAL A 212 -25.02 31.81 12.83
N ALA A 213 -24.57 32.05 14.07
CA ALA A 213 -24.06 33.36 14.46
C ALA A 213 -22.79 33.74 13.69
N LEU A 214 -21.93 32.76 13.40
CA LEU A 214 -20.75 32.96 12.56
C LEU A 214 -21.12 33.23 11.10
N SER A 215 -22.07 32.48 10.53
CA SER A 215 -22.47 32.71 9.13
C SER A 215 -23.12 34.09 8.94
N GLU A 216 -23.97 34.53 9.87
CA GLU A 216 -24.53 35.88 9.88
C GLU A 216 -23.47 36.97 10.06
N GLY A 217 -22.50 36.76 10.96
CA GLY A 217 -21.37 37.66 11.15
C GLY A 217 -20.57 37.86 9.86
N LEU A 218 -20.16 36.76 9.23
CA LEU A 218 -19.41 36.78 7.97
C LEU A 218 -20.21 37.43 6.83
N ARG A 219 -21.54 37.25 6.77
CA ARG A 219 -22.39 37.86 5.74
C ARG A 219 -22.38 39.39 5.78
N ARG A 220 -22.28 40.01 6.96
CA ARG A 220 -22.24 41.48 7.09
C ARG A 220 -21.00 42.09 6.43
N HIS A 221 -19.91 41.34 6.41
CA HIS A 221 -18.63 41.77 5.83
C HIS A 221 -18.52 41.48 4.32
N LEU A 222 -19.40 40.67 3.73
CA LEU A 222 -19.36 40.34 2.29
C LEU A 222 -19.31 41.57 1.35
N PRO A 223 -20.05 42.67 1.59
CA PRO A 223 -20.01 43.84 0.70
C PRO A 223 -18.64 44.52 0.59
N GLU A 224 -17.77 44.32 1.60
CA GLU A 224 -16.44 44.91 1.67
C GLU A 224 -15.34 44.00 1.07
N LEU A 225 -15.68 42.76 0.75
CA LEU A 225 -14.75 41.78 0.21
C LEU A 225 -14.76 41.74 -1.32
N SER A 226 -13.60 41.43 -1.90
CA SER A 226 -13.42 41.23 -3.35
C SER A 226 -12.49 40.06 -3.66
N GLY A 227 -12.57 39.56 -4.91
CA GLY A 227 -11.67 38.51 -5.42
C GLY A 227 -11.79 37.18 -4.66
N ASP A 228 -10.67 36.47 -4.55
CA ASP A 228 -10.62 35.12 -3.95
C ASP A 228 -11.07 35.11 -2.47
N ARG A 229 -10.85 36.21 -1.73
CA ARG A 229 -11.31 36.33 -0.33
C ARG A 229 -12.84 36.33 -0.24
N LEU A 230 -13.53 37.03 -1.14
CA LEU A 230 -14.98 37.04 -1.21
C LEU A 230 -15.52 35.63 -1.54
N GLU A 231 -14.91 34.98 -2.53
CA GLU A 231 -15.28 33.63 -2.98
C GLU A 231 -15.13 32.59 -1.86
N VAL A 232 -13.96 32.55 -1.21
CA VAL A 232 -13.68 31.64 -0.09
C VAL A 232 -14.62 31.91 1.08
N THR A 233 -14.91 33.18 1.39
CA THR A 233 -15.83 33.53 2.49
C THR A 233 -17.26 33.09 2.19
N ARG A 234 -17.75 33.21 0.94
CA ARG A 234 -19.06 32.69 0.54
C ARG A 234 -19.15 31.17 0.68
N ARG A 235 -18.15 30.44 0.17
CA ARG A 235 -18.07 28.97 0.32
C ARG A 235 -18.06 28.55 1.79
N ARG A 236 -17.38 29.30 2.65
CA ARG A 236 -17.36 29.05 4.09
C ARG A 236 -18.73 29.25 4.74
N ILE A 237 -19.44 30.32 4.38
CA ILE A 237 -20.82 30.58 4.84
C ILE A 237 -21.74 29.42 4.45
N GLU A 238 -21.68 28.99 3.18
CA GLU A 238 -22.45 27.85 2.68
C GLU A 238 -22.12 26.56 3.43
N ALA A 239 -20.85 26.27 3.68
CA ALA A 239 -20.41 25.09 4.42
C ALA A 239 -20.89 25.11 5.88
N ILE A 240 -20.83 26.27 6.55
CA ILE A 240 -21.33 26.44 7.92
C ILE A 240 -22.85 26.21 7.98
N GLU A 241 -23.60 26.72 7.02
CA GLU A 241 -25.05 26.57 6.95
C GLU A 241 -25.48 25.14 6.65
N ALA A 242 -24.78 24.48 5.72
CA ALA A 242 -24.99 23.07 5.43
C ALA A 242 -24.70 22.21 6.67
N ALA A 243 -23.56 22.43 7.32
CA ALA A 243 -23.19 21.71 8.54
C ALA A 243 -24.19 21.94 9.68
N THR A 244 -24.67 23.17 9.85
CA THR A 244 -25.68 23.51 10.86
C THR A 244 -27.01 22.83 10.57
N THR A 245 -27.43 22.81 9.31
CA THR A 245 -28.66 22.13 8.87
C THR A 245 -28.57 20.62 9.12
N MET A 246 -27.43 20.01 8.78
CA MET A 246 -27.17 18.59 9.05
C MET A 246 -27.17 18.28 10.55
N ALA A 247 -26.52 19.12 11.37
CA ALA A 247 -26.50 18.94 12.82
C ALA A 247 -27.90 19.05 13.43
N ALA A 248 -28.72 20.01 12.99
CA ALA A 248 -30.10 20.16 13.44
C ALA A 248 -30.97 18.95 13.07
N ALA A 249 -30.78 18.37 11.88
CA ALA A 249 -31.49 17.17 11.44
C ALA A 249 -31.12 15.92 12.26
N LEU A 250 -29.86 15.82 12.71
CA LEU A 250 -29.37 14.69 13.51
C LEU A 250 -29.70 14.81 15.00
N LEU A 251 -29.73 16.03 15.55
CA LEU A 251 -29.87 16.29 16.99
C LEU A 251 -31.26 16.81 17.41
N GLY A 252 -32.19 17.00 16.47
CA GLY A 252 -33.58 17.33 16.77
C GLY A 252 -33.83 18.77 17.29
N SER A 253 -32.83 19.67 17.22
CA SER A 253 -33.01 21.09 17.50
C SER A 253 -31.98 21.96 16.75
N VAL A 254 -32.41 23.14 16.30
CA VAL A 254 -31.51 24.18 15.75
C VAL A 254 -30.99 25.00 16.93
N PRO A 255 -29.66 25.14 17.13
CA PRO A 255 -29.15 26.02 18.18
C PRO A 255 -29.53 27.48 17.87
N SER A 256 -30.27 28.11 18.79
CA SER A 256 -30.77 29.48 18.65
C SER A 256 -29.65 30.52 18.78
N VAL A 257 -29.78 31.59 18.00
CA VAL A 257 -28.91 32.78 18.02
C VAL A 257 -28.77 33.35 19.42
N GLY A 258 -27.54 33.45 19.92
CA GLY A 258 -27.17 34.31 21.04
C GLY A 258 -26.87 33.60 22.36
N GLN A 259 -25.75 32.89 22.45
CA GLN A 259 -25.01 32.74 23.71
C GLN A 259 -23.50 32.62 23.42
N PRO A 260 -22.66 33.58 23.89
CA PRO A 260 -21.22 33.42 23.86
C PRO A 260 -20.83 32.47 25.01
N GLY A 261 -20.43 31.25 24.66
CA GLY A 261 -19.76 30.34 25.59
C GLY A 261 -20.24 28.90 25.53
N SER A 262 -19.25 27.99 25.41
CA SER A 262 -19.34 26.55 25.61
C SER A 262 -19.85 25.69 24.45
N VAL A 263 -18.95 25.42 23.50
CA VAL A 263 -18.94 24.14 22.76
C VAL A 263 -17.51 23.56 22.79
N CYS A 264 -16.86 23.57 23.96
CA CYS A 264 -15.60 22.85 24.18
C CYS A 264 -15.77 21.47 24.82
N ASP A 265 -16.98 21.03 25.18
CA ASP A 265 -17.17 19.81 25.98
C ASP A 265 -17.60 18.53 25.22
N VAL A 266 -17.46 18.46 23.89
CA VAL A 266 -17.82 17.23 23.14
C VAL A 266 -16.63 16.57 22.41
N MET A 267 -15.39 17.02 22.63
CA MET A 267 -14.21 16.31 22.12
C MET A 267 -13.21 15.85 23.19
N HIS A 268 -13.56 15.91 24.47
CA HIS A 268 -12.67 15.47 25.56
C HIS A 268 -13.12 14.21 26.33
N THR A 269 -14.01 13.38 25.78
CA THR A 269 -14.47 12.12 26.41
C THR A 269 -14.19 10.84 25.60
N CYS A 270 -13.24 10.86 24.65
CA CYS A 270 -12.79 9.62 23.97
C CYS A 270 -11.33 9.22 24.23
N CYS A 271 -10.66 9.78 25.25
CA CYS A 271 -9.27 9.42 25.57
C CYS A 271 -8.98 9.11 27.05
N GLU A 272 -9.99 8.91 27.89
CA GLU A 272 -9.78 8.35 29.23
C GLU A 272 -10.90 7.35 29.53
N ASP A 273 -10.72 6.12 29.03
CA ASP A 273 -10.96 4.91 29.80
C ASP A 273 -10.38 3.70 29.06
N ALA A 274 -9.81 2.80 29.88
CA ALA A 274 -9.10 1.58 29.53
C ALA A 274 -10.00 0.50 28.89
#